data_AF-X0VEK3-F1
#
_entry.id   AF-X0VEK3-F1
#
_cell.length_a   1.000
_cell.length_b   1.000
_cell.length_c   1.000
_cell.angle_alpha   90.00
_cell.angle_beta   90.00
_cell.angle_gamma   90.00
#
_symmetry.space_group_name_H-M   'P 1'
#
loop_
_entity.id
_entity.type
_entity.pdbx_description
1 polymer ?
#
loop_
_entity_poly.entity_id
_entity_poly.type
_entity_poly.pdbx_seq_one_letter_code
_entity_poly.pdbx_strand_id
1 'polypeptide(L)'
;MASFWEYIAELGDDVQPVKAGRLVRLSHLTEDEQREFADAWPRIGTQRRRQIVSQLVELAEDNVDLDFDVVLIVCLSDADAAVRADAI
;
A
#
# COMPACT_ATOMS: atom_id res chain seq x y z
N MET A 1 8.98 3.44 -19.10
CA MET A 1 8.71 2.70 -17.85
C MET A 1 8.28 3.74 -16.86
N ALA A 2 7.03 3.67 -16.36
CA ALA A 2 6.61 4.59 -15.30
C ALA A 2 7.45 4.31 -14.04
N SER A 3 7.83 5.36 -13.33
CA SER A 3 8.56 5.25 -12.06
C SER A 3 7.68 4.63 -10.97
N PHE A 4 8.29 4.07 -9.92
CA PHE A 4 7.51 3.51 -8.82
C PHE A 4 6.70 4.60 -8.10
N TRP A 5 7.28 5.80 -7.94
CA TRP A 5 6.56 7.01 -7.55
C TRP A 5 5.27 7.27 -8.34
N GLU A 6 5.33 7.27 -9.68
CA GLU A 6 4.14 7.48 -10.53
C GLU A 6 3.10 6.37 -10.31
N TYR A 7 3.55 5.12 -10.12
CA TYR A 7 2.67 4.01 -9.81
C TYR A 7 1.94 4.20 -8.46
N ILE A 8 2.62 4.67 -7.40
CA ILE A 8 1.97 4.96 -6.12
C ILE A 8 1.00 6.15 -6.24
N ALA A 9 1.37 7.17 -7.01
CA ALA A 9 0.48 8.30 -7.28
C ALA A 9 -0.80 7.85 -8.01
N GLU A 10 -0.69 6.97 -9.00
CA GLU A 10 -1.85 6.36 -9.68
C GLU A 10 -2.67 5.46 -8.74
N LEU A 11 -2.02 4.73 -7.84
CA LEU A 11 -2.72 3.86 -6.88
C LEU A 11 -3.53 4.71 -5.87
N GLY A 12 -2.99 5.88 -5.52
CA GLY A 12 -3.63 6.87 -4.66
C GLY A 12 -4.76 7.66 -5.31
N ASP A 13 -4.97 7.54 -6.63
CA ASP A 13 -6.04 8.24 -7.34
C ASP A 13 -7.42 7.65 -6.98
N ASP A 14 -8.29 8.51 -6.47
CA ASP A 14 -9.60 8.13 -5.97
C ASP A 14 -10.63 7.81 -7.05
N VAL A 15 -10.32 8.09 -8.32
CA VAL A 15 -11.26 7.93 -9.45
C VAL A 15 -11.49 6.45 -9.81
N GLN A 16 -10.51 5.57 -9.60
CA GLN A 16 -10.59 4.17 -10.01
C GLN A 16 -10.73 3.26 -8.80
N PRO A 17 -11.46 2.13 -8.89
CA PRO A 17 -11.45 1.10 -7.85
C PRO A 17 -10.03 0.59 -7.62
N VAL A 18 -9.65 0.37 -6.35
CA VAL A 18 -8.42 -0.36 -6.03
C VAL A 18 -8.59 -1.79 -6.53
N LYS A 19 -7.74 -2.20 -7.48
CA LYS A 19 -7.74 -3.55 -8.04
C LYS A 19 -6.66 -4.37 -7.33
N ALA A 20 -7.03 -5.53 -6.81
CA ALA A 20 -6.10 -6.49 -6.20
C ALA A 20 -4.84 -6.75 -7.04
N GLY A 21 -5.00 -6.94 -8.36
CA GLY A 21 -3.86 -7.16 -9.26
C GLY A 21 -2.88 -5.99 -9.35
N ARG A 22 -3.29 -4.76 -9.03
CA ARG A 22 -2.36 -3.64 -8.87
C ARG A 22 -1.62 -3.73 -7.54
N LEU A 23 -2.27 -4.12 -6.45
CA LEU A 23 -1.67 -4.20 -5.11
C LEU A 23 -0.58 -5.26 -5.00
N VAL A 24 -0.65 -6.36 -5.77
CA VAL A 24 0.40 -7.39 -5.81
C VAL A 24 1.80 -6.81 -6.09
N ARG A 25 1.90 -5.70 -6.83
CA ARG A 25 3.18 -5.02 -7.11
C ARG A 25 3.84 -4.41 -5.87
N LEU A 26 3.06 -4.19 -4.81
CA LEU A 26 3.56 -3.76 -3.50
C LEU A 26 4.23 -4.90 -2.73
N SER A 27 4.20 -6.13 -3.26
CA SER A 27 4.89 -7.25 -2.65
C SER A 27 6.39 -7.21 -2.96
N HIS A 28 7.22 -7.63 -2.01
CA HIS A 28 8.67 -7.74 -2.15
C HIS A 28 9.35 -6.44 -2.64
N LEU A 29 8.95 -5.29 -2.09
CA LEU A 29 9.54 -4.00 -2.45
C LEU A 29 11.05 -3.99 -2.19
N THR A 30 11.81 -3.46 -3.15
CA THR A 30 13.25 -3.19 -2.96
C THR A 30 13.48 -2.05 -1.98
N GLU A 31 14.69 -1.92 -1.40
CA GLU A 31 14.97 -0.85 -0.43
C GLU A 31 14.66 0.57 -0.96
N ASP A 32 14.92 0.83 -2.24
CA ASP A 32 14.63 2.13 -2.86
C ASP A 32 13.12 2.35 -3.00
N GLU A 33 12.38 1.31 -3.39
CA GLU A 33 10.91 1.36 -3.49
C GLU A 33 10.25 1.51 -2.11
N GLN A 34 10.81 0.91 -1.07
CA GLN A 34 10.32 1.09 0.29
C GLN A 34 10.43 2.55 0.74
N ARG A 35 11.55 3.22 0.43
CA ARG A 35 11.72 4.66 0.73
C ARG A 35 10.74 5.51 -0.07
N GLU A 36 10.62 5.25 -1.37
CA GLU A 36 9.65 5.94 -2.22
C GLU A 36 8.21 5.73 -1.73
N PHE A 37 7.85 4.52 -1.30
CA PHE A 37 6.54 4.21 -0.74
C PHE A 37 6.30 4.99 0.55
N ALA A 38 7.25 4.97 1.49
CA ALA A 38 7.15 5.69 2.76
C ALA A 38 6.97 7.20 2.56
N ASP A 39 7.64 7.78 1.56
CA ASP A 39 7.47 9.17 1.19
C ASP A 39 6.11 9.44 0.53
N ALA A 40 5.67 8.57 -0.40
CA ALA A 40 4.44 8.76 -1.16
C ALA A 40 3.17 8.49 -0.34
N TRP A 41 3.19 7.51 0.56
CA TRP A 41 2.06 7.05 1.36
C TRP A 41 1.27 8.16 2.05
N PRO A 42 1.88 9.09 2.82
CA PRO A 42 1.13 10.15 3.50
C PRO A 42 0.45 11.15 2.56
N ARG A 43 0.78 11.14 1.25
CA ARG A 43 0.16 11.99 0.24
C ARG A 43 -1.13 11.38 -0.33
N ILE A 44 -1.39 10.10 -0.06
CA ILE A 44 -2.62 9.41 -0.46
C ILE A 44 -3.76 9.80 0.48
N GLY A 45 -4.95 10.03 -0.08
CA GLY A 45 -6.15 10.34 0.70
C GLY A 45 -6.45 9.27 1.74
N THR A 46 -6.89 9.66 2.94
CA THR A 46 -7.13 8.74 4.07
C THR A 46 -8.09 7.60 3.71
N GLN A 47 -9.17 7.87 2.97
CA GLN A 47 -10.11 6.82 2.58
C GLN A 47 -9.44 5.78 1.66
N ARG A 48 -8.63 6.23 0.70
CA ARG A 48 -7.86 5.37 -0.19
C ARG A 48 -6.83 4.54 0.56
N ARG A 49 -6.12 5.13 1.53
CA ARG A 49 -5.18 4.40 2.39
C ARG A 49 -5.84 3.25 3.13
N ARG A 50 -7.02 3.49 3.73
CA ARG A 50 -7.80 2.43 4.39
C ARG A 50 -8.18 1.30 3.43
N GLN A 51 -8.65 1.64 2.23
CA GLN A 51 -9.00 0.64 1.20
C GLN A 51 -7.79 -0.19 0.78
N ILE A 52 -6.64 0.45 0.59
CA ILE A 52 -5.40 -0.23 0.20
C ILE A 52 -4.98 -1.22 1.30
N VAL A 53 -4.89 -0.77 2.56
CA VAL A 53 -4.45 -1.66 3.66
C VAL A 53 -5.41 -2.82 3.87
N SER A 54 -6.71 -2.56 3.89
CA SER A 54 -7.72 -3.62 4.00
C SER A 54 -7.57 -4.70 2.91
N GLN A 55 -7.34 -4.29 1.64
CA GLN A 55 -7.14 -5.26 0.56
C GLN A 55 -5.77 -5.94 0.60
N LEU A 56 -4.74 -5.29 1.12
CA LEU A 56 -3.42 -5.91 1.29
C LEU A 56 -3.48 -7.06 2.31
N VAL A 57 -4.22 -6.87 3.40
CA VAL A 57 -4.44 -7.92 4.41
C VAL A 57 -5.20 -9.09 3.79
N GLU A 58 -6.31 -8.84 3.09
CA GLU A 58 -7.07 -9.88 2.40
C GLU A 58 -6.18 -10.68 1.41
N LEU A 59 -5.32 -10.00 0.65
CA LEU A 59 -4.40 -10.64 -0.29
C LEU A 59 -3.31 -11.47 0.39
N ALA A 60 -2.81 -11.02 1.54
CA ALA A 60 -1.83 -11.77 2.32
C ALA A 60 -2.44 -13.04 2.92
N GLU A 61 -3.70 -12.96 3.37
CA GLU A 61 -4.46 -14.12 3.85
C GLU A 61 -4.73 -15.14 2.74
N ASP A 62 -5.05 -14.67 1.54
CA ASP A 62 -5.34 -15.51 0.38
C ASP A 62 -4.07 -16.12 -0.25
N ASN A 63 -2.93 -15.43 -0.21
CA ASN A 63 -1.70 -15.86 -0.86
C ASN A 63 -0.44 -15.57 -0.02
N VAL A 64 0.07 -16.63 0.62
CA VAL A 64 1.28 -16.61 1.46
C VAL A 64 2.58 -16.33 0.70
N ASP A 65 2.59 -16.44 -0.64
CA ASP A 65 3.76 -16.09 -1.45
C ASP A 65 3.91 -14.56 -1.60
N LEU A 66 2.93 -13.77 -1.15
CA LEU A 66 2.99 -12.31 -1.16
C LEU A 66 3.52 -11.79 0.18
N ASP A 67 4.67 -11.14 0.14
CA ASP A 67 5.24 -10.43 1.28
C ASP A 67 4.92 -8.93 1.17
N PHE A 68 4.09 -8.42 2.08
CA PHE A 68 3.76 -7.00 2.24
C PHE A 68 4.28 -6.40 3.55
N ASP A 69 5.15 -7.10 4.27
CA ASP A 69 5.54 -6.75 5.64
C ASP A 69 6.07 -5.33 5.71
N VAL A 70 6.93 -4.94 4.77
CA VAL A 70 7.51 -3.59 4.77
C VAL A 70 6.45 -2.52 4.53
N VAL A 71 5.45 -2.80 3.70
CA VAL A 71 4.35 -1.88 3.43
C VAL A 71 3.48 -1.72 4.69
N LEU A 72 3.12 -2.84 5.33
CA LEU A 72 2.33 -2.83 6.56
C LEU A 72 3.08 -2.13 7.71
N ILE A 73 4.40 -2.31 7.82
CA ILE A 73 5.24 -1.60 8.79
C ILE A 73 5.16 -0.08 8.60
N VAL A 74 5.15 0.43 7.37
CA VAL A 74 4.94 1.85 7.10
C VAL A 74 3.55 2.29 7.55
N CYS A 75 2.52 1.47 7.29
CA CYS A 75 1.14 1.75 7.68
C CYS A 75 0.91 1.78 9.21
N LEU A 76 1.74 1.08 10.00
CA LEU A 76 1.69 1.17 11.47
C LEU A 76 1.97 2.59 12.01
N SER A 77 2.65 3.43 11.23
CA SER A 77 2.93 4.83 11.56
C SER A 77 1.93 5.81 10.95
N ASP A 78 0.82 5.34 10.36
CA ASP A 78 -0.15 6.20 9.71
C ASP A 78 -0.84 7.15 10.69
N ALA A 79 -1.21 8.35 10.22
CA ALA A 79 -1.98 9.31 11.01
C ALA A 79 -3.39 8.79 11.36
N ASP A 80 -4.00 8.00 10.47
CA ASP A 80 -5.32 7.45 10.64
C ASP A 80 -5.31 6.16 11.49
N ALA A 81 -6.16 6.13 12.51
CA ALA A 81 -6.18 5.00 13.44
C ALA A 81 -6.70 3.70 12.83
N ALA A 82 -7.59 3.76 11.83
CA ALA A 82 -8.09 2.55 11.17
C ALA A 82 -6.99 1.93 10.30
N VAL A 83 -6.24 2.76 9.56
CA VAL A 83 -5.08 2.29 8.79
C VAL A 83 -4.06 1.57 9.68
N ARG A 84 -3.78 2.11 10.87
CA ARG A 84 -2.87 1.45 11.82
C ARG A 84 -3.45 0.15 12.37
N ALA A 85 -4.75 0.11 12.65
CA ALA A 85 -5.40 -1.07 13.20
C ALA A 85 -5.43 -2.24 12.21
N ASP A 86 -5.66 -1.94 10.93
CA ASP A 86 -5.67 -2.96 9.87
C ASP A 86 -4.27 -3.48 9.54
N ALA A 87 -3.20 -2.79 9.95
CA ALA A 87 -1.81 -3.18 9.67
C ALA A 87 -1.18 -4.11 10.72
N ILE A 88 -1.95 -4.60 11.71
CA ILE A 88 -1.48 -5.41 12.85
C ILE A 88 -1.89 -6.88 12.70
#